data_AF-A0A0E2NG80-F1
#
_entry.id   AF-A0A0E2NG80-F1
#
_cell.length_a   1.000
_cell.length_b   1.000
_cell.length_c   1.000
_cell.angle_alpha   90.00
_cell.angle_beta   90.00
_cell.angle_gamma   90.00
#
_symmetry.space_group_name_H-M   'P 1'
#
loop_
_entity.id
_entity.type
_entity.pdbx_description
1 polymer ?
#
loop_
_entity_poly.entity_id
_entity_poly.type
_entity_poly.pdbx_seq_one_letter_code
_entity_poly.pdbx_strand_id
1 'polypeptide(L)'
;MTDFVPFPKIPRLKRGCIITEKIDGTNAQIVIGEDGSIRAGSRNRWITPEDDNFGFARWVAEHADGLRELGPGQHFGEWWGLGIQRGYGLTEKRFSLFNAGRWSTGRPECCDVVPVLYAGDFSTDAVDMTLEGLRNYGSRAAPGFTKPEGIVVYMTAARHTYKVLAENDNEPKGKAEDAA
;
A
#
# COMPACT_ATOMS: atom_id res chain seq x y z
N MET A 1 -9.57 -42.61 0.48
CA MET A 1 -9.12 -41.96 1.73
C MET A 1 -8.79 -40.52 1.37
N THR A 2 -9.39 -39.55 2.04
CA THR A 2 -8.98 -38.15 1.95
C THR A 2 -7.68 -37.98 2.73
N ASP A 3 -6.73 -37.23 2.18
CA ASP A 3 -5.48 -36.92 2.86
C ASP A 3 -5.75 -36.22 4.20
N PHE A 4 -4.90 -36.49 5.19
CA PHE A 4 -4.97 -35.80 6.47
C PHE A 4 -4.69 -34.31 6.27
N VAL A 5 -5.61 -33.45 6.71
CA VAL A 5 -5.46 -32.00 6.69
C VAL A 5 -5.22 -31.50 8.12
N PRO A 6 -4.02 -30.99 8.46
CA PRO A 6 -3.76 -30.44 9.79
C PRO A 6 -4.49 -29.12 10.01
N PHE A 7 -4.92 -28.88 11.25
CA PHE A 7 -5.43 -27.56 11.65
C PHE A 7 -4.30 -26.52 11.68
N PRO A 8 -4.48 -25.31 11.12
CA PRO A 8 -3.43 -24.29 11.10
C PRO A 8 -3.09 -23.77 12.49
N LYS A 9 -1.86 -23.29 12.67
CA LYS A 9 -1.44 -22.62 13.91
C LYS A 9 -2.22 -21.32 14.11
N ILE A 10 -2.68 -21.08 15.32
CA ILE A 10 -3.35 -19.82 15.71
C ILE A 10 -2.28 -18.82 16.20
N PRO A 11 -2.10 -17.66 15.54
CA PRO A 11 -1.16 -16.64 15.99
C PRO A 11 -1.66 -15.94 17.26
N ARG A 12 -0.71 -15.46 18.09
CA ARG A 12 -1.04 -14.67 19.30
C ARG A 12 -1.43 -13.25 18.90
N LEU A 13 -2.53 -12.74 19.45
CA LEU A 13 -3.01 -11.38 19.20
C LEU A 13 -2.05 -10.29 19.69
N LYS A 14 -1.50 -10.45 20.90
CA LYS A 14 -0.61 -9.48 21.56
C LYS A 14 0.84 -9.58 21.08
N ARG A 15 1.06 -9.34 19.78
CA ARG A 15 2.40 -9.30 19.16
C ARG A 15 2.65 -7.99 18.39
N GLY A 16 1.80 -7.00 18.65
CA GLY A 16 1.85 -5.68 18.03
C GLY A 16 1.23 -5.62 16.64
N CYS A 17 1.05 -4.38 16.19
CA CYS A 17 0.60 -4.02 14.85
C CYS A 17 1.43 -2.84 14.33
N ILE A 18 1.39 -2.67 13.02
CA ILE A 18 1.89 -1.48 12.33
C ILE A 18 0.70 -0.90 11.58
N ILE A 19 0.42 0.37 11.82
CA ILE A 19 -0.65 1.10 11.14
C ILE A 19 0.00 2.10 10.20
N THR A 20 -0.31 1.98 8.91
CA THR A 20 0.12 2.91 7.88
C THR A 20 -1.06 3.68 7.32
N GLU A 21 -0.81 4.84 6.73
CA GLU A 21 -1.84 5.50 5.92
C GLU A 21 -2.24 4.58 4.75
N LYS A 22 -3.55 4.48 4.51
CA LYS A 22 -4.07 3.88 3.28
C LYS A 22 -4.11 4.98 2.22
N ILE A 23 -3.30 4.79 1.19
CA ILE A 23 -3.27 5.69 0.04
C ILE A 23 -4.27 5.17 -1.01
N ASP A 24 -5.10 6.08 -1.52
CA ASP A 24 -6.10 5.80 -2.55
C ASP A 24 -5.50 6.02 -3.93
N GLY A 25 -4.98 4.95 -4.51
CA GLY A 25 -4.46 4.95 -5.87
C GLY A 25 -4.84 3.66 -6.59
N THR A 26 -3.84 3.04 -7.20
CA THR A 26 -3.94 1.68 -7.71
C THR A 26 -2.80 0.83 -7.19
N ASN A 27 -3.12 -0.41 -6.82
CA ASN A 27 -2.09 -1.37 -6.46
C ASN A 27 -1.14 -1.60 -7.64
N ALA A 28 0.15 -1.61 -7.32
CA ALA A 28 1.24 -1.76 -8.26
C ALA A 28 2.32 -2.69 -7.67
N GLN A 29 3.03 -3.38 -8.55
CA GLN A 29 4.14 -4.25 -8.20
C GLN A 29 5.28 -4.14 -9.20
N ILE A 30 6.50 -4.29 -8.69
CA ILE A 30 7.73 -4.38 -9.47
C ILE A 30 8.39 -5.69 -9.09
N VAL A 31 8.69 -6.53 -10.08
CA VAL A 31 9.46 -7.76 -9.91
C VAL A 31 10.83 -7.58 -10.52
N ILE A 32 11.87 -7.89 -9.74
CA ILE A 32 13.26 -7.89 -10.18
C ILE A 32 13.76 -9.33 -10.17
N GLY A 33 14.19 -9.82 -11.33
CA GLY A 33 14.81 -11.13 -11.47
C GLY A 33 16.23 -11.15 -10.92
N GLU A 34 16.73 -12.35 -10.62
CA GLU A 34 18.14 -12.57 -10.23
C GLU A 34 19.12 -12.13 -11.34
N ASP A 35 18.67 -12.12 -12.59
CA ASP A 35 19.39 -11.64 -13.76
C ASP A 35 19.31 -10.11 -13.97
N GLY A 36 18.63 -9.39 -13.06
CA GLY A 36 18.39 -7.95 -13.17
C GLY A 36 17.27 -7.58 -14.14
N SER A 37 16.50 -8.53 -14.67
CA SER A 37 15.27 -8.25 -15.42
C SER A 37 14.26 -7.53 -14.51
N ILE A 38 13.44 -6.65 -15.10
CA ILE A 38 12.43 -5.87 -14.36
C ILE A 38 11.07 -6.03 -15.04
N ARG A 39 10.01 -6.21 -14.24
CA ARG A 39 8.63 -6.32 -14.71
C ARG A 39 7.69 -5.51 -13.85
N ALA A 40 6.80 -4.75 -14.50
CA ALA A 40 5.72 -4.01 -13.85
C ALA A 40 4.40 -4.80 -13.88
N GLY A 41 3.66 -4.76 -12.78
CA GLY A 41 2.33 -5.35 -12.67
C GLY A 41 1.37 -4.45 -11.90
N SER A 42 0.08 -4.65 -12.18
CA SER A 42 -1.02 -4.13 -11.38
C SER A 42 -1.48 -5.19 -10.36
N ARG A 43 -2.68 -5.03 -9.78
CA ARG A 43 -3.27 -5.98 -8.84
C ARG A 43 -3.41 -7.41 -9.38
N ASN A 44 -3.81 -7.54 -10.64
CA ASN A 44 -4.25 -8.82 -11.21
C ASN A 44 -3.63 -9.16 -12.57
N ARG A 45 -2.81 -8.28 -13.14
CA ARG A 45 -2.17 -8.50 -14.45
C ARG A 45 -0.81 -7.81 -14.55
N TRP A 46 0.06 -8.39 -15.37
CA TRP A 46 1.25 -7.71 -15.88
C TRP A 46 0.84 -6.59 -16.84
N ILE A 47 1.65 -5.54 -16.92
CA ILE A 47 1.40 -4.38 -17.76
C ILE A 47 2.66 -4.01 -18.53
N THR A 48 2.51 -3.31 -19.65
CA THR A 48 3.62 -2.79 -20.47
C THR A 48 3.38 -1.32 -20.80
N PRO A 49 4.38 -0.57 -21.30
CA PRO A 49 4.17 0.81 -21.72
C PRO A 49 3.08 1.00 -22.81
N GLU A 50 2.77 -0.06 -23.57
CA GLU A 50 1.73 -0.12 -24.60
C GLU A 50 0.35 -0.52 -24.03
N ASP A 51 0.32 -1.33 -22.98
CA ASP A 51 -0.88 -1.74 -22.23
C ASP A 51 -0.67 -1.46 -20.73
N ASP A 52 -0.80 -0.18 -20.40
CA ASP A 52 -0.37 0.41 -19.13
C ASP A 52 -1.52 0.50 -18.09
N ASN A 53 -1.18 0.85 -16.85
CA ASN A 53 -2.10 1.23 -15.79
C ASN A 53 -1.69 2.62 -15.26
N PHE A 54 -2.30 3.67 -15.81
CA PHE A 54 -2.02 5.07 -15.47
C PHE A 54 -0.54 5.49 -15.64
N GLY A 55 0.15 4.91 -16.61
CA GLY A 55 1.55 5.24 -16.91
C GLY A 55 2.57 4.61 -15.96
N PHE A 56 2.15 3.69 -15.09
CA PHE A 56 3.06 2.99 -14.17
C PHE A 56 4.09 2.15 -14.91
N ALA A 57 3.71 1.41 -15.96
CA ALA A 57 4.64 0.53 -16.67
C ALA A 57 5.73 1.35 -17.38
N ARG A 58 5.32 2.46 -18.01
CA ARG A 58 6.23 3.44 -18.59
C ARG A 58 7.16 4.05 -17.55
N TRP A 59 6.62 4.49 -16.41
CA TRP A 59 7.43 5.04 -15.32
C TRP A 59 8.48 4.03 -14.81
N VAL A 60 8.11 2.75 -14.66
CA VAL A 60 9.05 1.68 -14.28
C VAL A 60 10.16 1.52 -15.32
N ALA A 61 9.84 1.58 -16.61
CA ALA A 61 10.84 1.48 -17.67
C ALA A 61 11.82 2.67 -17.65
N GLU A 62 11.32 3.88 -17.40
CA GLU A 62 12.12 5.11 -17.32
C GLU A 62 13.04 5.15 -16.08
N HIS A 63 12.65 4.49 -14.99
CA HIS A 63 13.38 4.47 -13.72
C HIS A 63 14.07 3.12 -13.44
N ALA A 64 14.18 2.26 -14.45
CA ALA A 64 14.59 0.86 -14.29
C ALA A 64 15.93 0.70 -13.55
N ASP A 65 16.91 1.56 -13.83
CA ASP A 65 18.25 1.47 -13.23
C ASP A 65 18.21 1.70 -11.72
N GLY A 66 17.57 2.78 -11.25
CA GLY A 66 17.40 3.02 -9.81
C GLY A 66 16.49 1.99 -9.15
N LEU A 67 15.46 1.52 -9.85
CA LEU A 67 14.55 0.50 -9.31
C LEU A 67 15.24 -0.85 -9.06
N ARG A 68 16.30 -1.20 -9.80
CA ARG A 68 17.07 -2.42 -9.54
C ARG A 68 17.72 -2.45 -8.15
N GLU A 69 17.93 -1.29 -7.52
CA GLU A 69 18.44 -1.21 -6.14
C GLU A 69 17.48 -1.79 -5.10
N LEU A 70 16.20 -2.02 -5.44
CA LEU A 70 15.28 -2.79 -4.60
C LEU A 70 15.76 -4.25 -4.41
N GLY A 71 16.64 -4.73 -5.30
CA GLY A 71 17.18 -6.08 -5.32
C GLY A 71 16.18 -7.12 -5.83
N PRO A 72 16.64 -8.37 -6.09
CA PRO A 72 15.78 -9.44 -6.56
C PRO A 72 14.57 -9.68 -5.65
N GLY A 73 13.43 -9.98 -6.28
CA GLY A 73 12.16 -10.28 -5.60
C GLY A 73 11.00 -9.42 -6.08
N GLN A 74 9.90 -9.51 -5.33
CA GLN A 74 8.63 -8.84 -5.65
C GLN A 74 8.36 -7.73 -4.64
N HIS A 75 8.16 -6.52 -5.16
CA HIS A 75 8.03 -5.30 -4.37
C HIS A 75 6.67 -4.66 -4.64
N PHE A 76 5.82 -4.64 -3.63
CA PHE A 76 4.48 -4.07 -3.72
C PHE A 76 4.43 -2.64 -3.20
N GLY A 77 3.61 -1.83 -3.85
CA GLY A 77 3.32 -0.46 -3.42
C GLY A 77 2.02 0.06 -4.02
N GLU A 78 1.76 1.33 -3.74
CA GLU A 78 0.66 2.08 -4.35
C GLU A 78 1.21 3.00 -5.42
N TRP A 79 0.58 3.00 -6.60
CA TRP A 79 0.76 4.02 -7.62
C TRP A 79 -0.38 5.03 -7.53
N TRP A 80 -0.07 6.30 -7.25
CA TRP A 80 -1.06 7.29 -6.86
C TRP A 80 -0.64 8.72 -7.25
N GLY A 81 -1.54 9.69 -7.08
CA GLY A 81 -1.31 11.09 -7.42
C GLY A 81 -2.07 11.53 -8.68
N LEU A 82 -1.49 12.43 -9.48
CA LEU A 82 -2.16 13.11 -10.59
C LEU A 82 -2.93 12.14 -11.51
N GLY A 83 -4.25 12.32 -11.57
CA GLY A 83 -5.14 11.56 -12.46
C GLY A 83 -5.46 10.14 -11.98
N ILE A 84 -5.21 9.80 -10.71
CA ILE A 84 -5.52 8.50 -10.10
C ILE A 84 -6.34 8.72 -8.82
N GLN A 85 -7.57 8.18 -8.81
CA GLN A 85 -8.49 8.21 -7.65
C GLN A 85 -8.58 9.60 -7.00
N ARG A 86 -8.29 9.71 -5.68
CA ARG A 86 -8.35 10.97 -4.93
C ARG A 86 -7.37 12.04 -5.43
N GLY A 87 -6.34 11.67 -6.18
CA GLY A 87 -5.34 12.58 -6.77
C GLY A 87 -4.43 13.29 -5.76
N TYR A 88 -4.88 13.43 -4.51
CA TYR A 88 -4.19 14.05 -3.38
C TYR A 88 -3.71 15.49 -3.62
N GLY A 89 -4.28 16.19 -4.61
CA GLY A 89 -3.84 17.52 -5.02
C GLY A 89 -2.44 17.56 -5.64
N LEU A 90 -1.89 16.40 -6.02
CA LEU A 90 -0.55 16.29 -6.58
C LEU A 90 -0.54 16.63 -8.07
N THR A 91 0.56 17.22 -8.52
CA THR A 91 0.85 17.51 -9.94
C THR A 91 1.63 16.39 -10.62
N GLU A 92 2.04 15.39 -9.86
CA GLU A 92 2.85 14.27 -10.28
C GLU A 92 2.24 12.95 -9.77
N LYS A 93 2.75 11.84 -10.30
CA LYS A 93 2.44 10.49 -9.80
C LYS A 93 3.60 9.98 -8.97
N ARG A 94 3.29 9.20 -7.93
CA ARG A 94 4.26 8.66 -6.98
C ARG A 94 4.05 7.17 -6.81
N PHE A 95 5.15 6.43 -6.58
CA PHE A 95 5.10 5.04 -6.18
C PHE A 95 5.55 4.90 -4.73
N SER A 96 4.65 4.46 -3.84
CA SER A 96 4.95 4.31 -2.42
C SER A 96 4.94 2.85 -2.01
N LEU A 97 6.09 2.34 -1.55
CA LEU A 97 6.28 0.96 -1.11
C LEU A 97 5.50 0.65 0.17
N PHE A 98 4.88 -0.53 0.25
CA PHE A 98 4.08 -0.92 1.43
C PHE A 98 4.90 -1.41 2.62
N ASN A 99 6.05 -2.04 2.39
CA ASN A 99 6.84 -2.64 3.46
C ASN A 99 7.72 -1.58 4.17
N ALA A 100 7.08 -0.72 4.96
CA ALA A 100 7.75 0.39 5.62
C ALA A 100 8.88 -0.03 6.57
N GLY A 101 8.76 -1.21 7.20
CA GLY A 101 9.84 -1.77 8.02
C GLY A 101 11.12 -2.04 7.23
N ARG A 102 10.99 -2.48 5.97
CA ARG A 102 12.13 -2.71 5.07
C ARG A 102 12.68 -1.42 4.47
N TRP A 103 11.81 -0.48 4.09
CA TRP A 103 12.16 0.64 3.21
C TRP A 103 12.31 2.00 3.91
N SER A 104 12.11 2.06 5.23
CA SER A 104 12.19 3.31 6.00
C SER A 104 13.61 3.88 6.12
N THR A 105 14.65 3.04 6.03
CA THR A 105 16.05 3.46 6.22
C THR A 105 16.86 3.57 4.92
N GLY A 106 16.46 2.86 3.88
CA GLY A 106 17.11 2.90 2.57
C GLY A 106 16.18 2.35 1.50
N ARG A 107 16.06 3.06 0.39
CA ARG A 107 15.22 2.76 -0.78
C ARG A 107 15.72 3.55 -1.98
N PRO A 108 15.36 3.16 -3.22
CA PRO A 108 15.63 3.99 -4.40
C PRO A 108 15.00 5.38 -4.25
N GLU A 109 15.68 6.42 -4.74
CA GLU A 109 15.23 7.80 -4.65
C GLU A 109 13.88 8.05 -5.33
N CYS A 110 13.60 7.31 -6.41
CA CYS A 110 12.33 7.38 -7.14
C CYS A 110 11.14 6.74 -6.39
N CYS A 111 11.39 6.05 -5.28
CA CYS A 111 10.36 5.40 -4.47
C CYS A 111 10.08 6.17 -3.19
N ASP A 112 8.81 6.31 -2.87
CA ASP A 112 8.34 6.68 -1.54
C ASP A 112 8.01 5.43 -0.70
N VAL A 113 7.57 5.64 0.54
CA VAL A 113 7.08 4.60 1.44
C VAL A 113 5.78 5.08 2.07
N VAL A 114 4.80 4.20 2.20
CA VAL A 114 3.58 4.54 2.93
C VAL A 114 3.92 5.00 4.36
N PRO A 115 3.38 6.14 4.84
CA PRO A 115 3.72 6.64 6.16
C PRO A 115 3.27 5.67 7.26
N VAL A 116 4.18 5.34 8.18
CA VAL A 116 3.81 4.69 9.45
C VAL A 116 3.21 5.74 10.37
N LEU A 117 1.99 5.48 10.81
CA LEU A 117 1.22 6.35 11.71
C LEU A 117 1.31 5.85 13.15
N TYR A 118 1.37 4.53 13.34
CA TYR A 118 1.52 3.88 14.63
C TYR A 118 2.28 2.56 14.51
N ALA A 119 3.10 2.24 15.51
CA ALA A 119 3.72 0.93 15.66
C ALA A 119 3.81 0.59 17.14
N GLY A 120 3.16 -0.50 17.56
CA GLY A 120 3.02 -0.84 18.97
C GLY A 120 2.00 -1.95 19.20
N ASP A 121 1.53 -2.10 20.43
CA ASP A 121 0.53 -3.11 20.77
C ASP A 121 -0.80 -2.86 20.06
N PHE A 122 -1.46 -3.94 19.64
CA PHE A 122 -2.78 -3.84 19.03
C PHE A 122 -3.85 -3.58 20.10
N SER A 123 -4.63 -2.52 19.90
CA SER A 123 -5.94 -2.31 20.50
C SER A 123 -6.85 -1.63 19.48
N THR A 124 -8.17 -1.77 19.65
CA THR A 124 -9.15 -1.01 18.86
C THR A 124 -8.98 0.49 19.09
N ASP A 125 -8.70 0.92 20.33
CA ASP A 125 -8.43 2.31 20.65
C ASP A 125 -7.24 2.89 19.86
N ALA A 126 -6.16 2.11 19.69
CA ALA A 126 -5.01 2.55 18.89
C ALA A 126 -5.38 2.72 17.40
N VAL A 127 -6.24 1.84 16.87
CA VAL A 127 -6.77 1.95 15.51
C VAL A 127 -7.63 3.21 15.35
N ASP A 128 -8.58 3.41 16.27
CA ASP A 128 -9.53 4.53 16.23
C ASP A 128 -8.82 5.88 16.40
N MET A 129 -7.90 5.98 17.37
CA MET A 129 -7.09 7.18 17.58
C MET A 129 -6.20 7.50 16.37
N THR A 130 -5.64 6.48 15.72
CA THR A 130 -4.81 6.69 14.53
C THR A 130 -5.63 7.20 13.35
N LEU A 131 -6.83 6.63 13.15
CA LEU A 131 -7.76 7.07 12.11
C LEU A 131 -8.28 8.49 12.38
N GLU A 132 -8.61 8.80 13.63
CA GLU A 132 -9.03 10.14 14.05
C GLU A 132 -7.92 11.18 13.82
N GLY A 133 -6.65 10.82 14.10
CA GLY A 133 -5.50 11.64 13.75
C GLY A 133 -5.47 12.01 12.27
N LEU A 134 -5.66 11.04 11.37
CA LEU A 134 -5.75 11.32 9.93
C LEU A 134 -6.95 12.22 9.57
N ARG A 135 -8.12 12.03 10.20
CA ARG A 135 -9.30 12.88 9.96
C ARG A 135 -9.06 14.33 10.39
N ASN A 136 -8.38 14.53 11.51
CA ASN A 136 -8.16 15.85 12.09
C ASN A 136 -7.01 16.62 11.42
N TYR A 137 -5.97 15.92 10.99
CA TYR A 137 -4.74 16.55 10.49
C TYR A 137 -4.51 16.34 8.98
N GLY A 138 -5.31 15.51 8.31
CA GLY A 138 -5.18 15.19 6.90
C GLY A 138 -4.14 14.11 6.61
N SER A 139 -3.84 13.94 5.33
CA SER A 139 -2.87 12.96 4.81
C SER A 139 -1.45 13.30 5.28
N ARG A 140 -0.74 12.30 5.78
CA ARG A 140 0.69 12.37 6.05
C ARG A 140 1.51 12.10 4.78
N ALA A 141 0.97 11.32 3.85
CA ALA A 141 1.60 11.05 2.55
C ALA A 141 1.58 12.30 1.63
N ALA A 142 0.53 13.12 1.71
CA ALA A 142 0.39 14.37 0.96
C ALA A 142 -0.04 15.51 1.90
N PRO A 143 0.94 16.24 2.50
CA PRO A 143 0.65 17.36 3.39
C PRO A 143 -0.30 18.39 2.76
N GLY A 144 -1.32 18.79 3.53
CA GLY A 144 -2.35 19.72 3.08
C GLY A 144 -3.58 19.06 2.44
N PHE A 145 -3.54 17.77 2.12
CA PHE A 145 -4.71 17.04 1.65
C PHE A 145 -5.58 16.58 2.82
N THR A 146 -6.81 17.09 2.92
CA THR A 146 -7.65 16.94 4.12
C THR A 146 -8.62 15.75 4.09
N LYS A 147 -8.61 14.94 3.03
CA LYS A 147 -9.56 13.81 2.86
C LYS A 147 -8.84 12.47 2.64
N PRO A 148 -7.95 12.03 3.55
CA PRO A 148 -7.24 10.76 3.41
C PRO A 148 -8.23 9.58 3.35
N GLU A 149 -7.84 8.48 2.70
CA GLU A 149 -8.75 7.34 2.50
C GLU A 149 -9.02 6.57 3.80
N GLY A 150 -7.99 6.44 4.66
CA GLY A 150 -8.06 5.66 5.87
C GLY A 150 -6.70 5.09 6.26
N ILE A 151 -6.72 3.93 6.92
CA ILE A 151 -5.53 3.25 7.44
C ILE A 151 -5.48 1.78 7.02
N VAL A 152 -4.26 1.24 6.99
CA VAL A 152 -4.00 -0.21 6.90
C VAL A 152 -3.38 -0.67 8.20
N VAL A 153 -3.98 -1.69 8.82
CA VAL A 153 -3.51 -2.31 10.06
C VAL A 153 -2.85 -3.64 9.73
N TYR A 154 -1.52 -3.71 9.83
CA TYR A 154 -0.75 -4.94 9.68
C TYR A 154 -0.57 -5.64 11.02
N MET A 155 -1.11 -6.86 11.14
CA MET A 155 -0.97 -7.72 12.32
C MET A 155 0.30 -8.58 12.17
N THR A 156 1.35 -8.23 12.93
CA THR A 156 2.71 -8.77 12.74
C THR A 156 2.81 -10.29 12.88
N ALA A 157 2.10 -10.88 13.85
CA ALA A 157 2.10 -12.32 14.09
C ALA A 157 1.31 -13.12 13.06
N ALA A 158 0.23 -12.54 12.52
CA ALA A 158 -0.59 -13.18 11.48
C ALA A 158 -0.05 -12.91 10.07
N ARG A 159 0.83 -11.90 9.91
CA ARG A 159 1.30 -11.38 8.63
C ARG A 159 0.13 -11.03 7.69
N HIS A 160 -0.92 -10.45 8.27
CA HIS A 160 -2.15 -10.12 7.57
C HIS A 160 -2.48 -8.64 7.74
N THR A 161 -3.11 -8.06 6.74
CA THR A 161 -3.51 -6.64 6.76
C THR A 161 -5.04 -6.53 6.77
N TYR A 162 -5.52 -5.57 7.54
CA TYR A 162 -6.90 -5.08 7.49
C TYR A 162 -6.88 -3.62 7.08
N LYS A 163 -8.00 -3.11 6.57
CA LYS A 163 -8.15 -1.69 6.29
C LYS A 163 -9.32 -1.12 7.10
N VAL A 164 -9.21 0.15 7.45
CA VAL A 164 -10.30 0.93 8.05
C VAL A 164 -10.37 2.23 7.28
N LEU A 165 -11.53 2.51 6.67
CA LEU A 165 -11.76 3.70 5.86
C LEU A 165 -12.14 4.90 6.75
N ALA A 166 -11.65 6.07 6.39
CA ALA A 166 -12.02 7.32 7.05
C ALA A 166 -13.50 7.67 6.79
N GLU A 167 -14.04 7.23 5.65
CA GLU A 167 -15.41 7.42 5.19
C GLU A 167 -16.00 6.06 4.80
N ASN A 168 -17.27 5.81 5.12
CA ASN A 168 -18.04 4.65 4.66
C ASN A 168 -17.49 3.25 5.05
N ASP A 169 -16.71 3.13 6.12
CA ASP A 169 -16.11 1.84 6.53
C ASP A 169 -17.14 0.75 6.88
N ASN A 170 -18.30 1.16 7.39
CA ASN A 170 -19.40 0.26 7.75
C ASN A 170 -20.31 -0.11 6.57
N GLU A 171 -20.07 0.43 5.37
CA GLU A 171 -20.91 0.15 4.21
C GLU A 171 -20.46 -1.14 3.50
N PRO A 172 -21.39 -2.08 3.21
CA PRO A 172 -21.07 -3.26 2.43
C PRO A 172 -20.55 -2.85 1.04
N LYS A 173 -19.46 -3.48 0.61
CA LYS A 173 -18.85 -3.25 -0.69
C LYS A 173 -19.88 -3.54 -1.81
N GLY A 174 -20.36 -2.50 -2.48
CA GLY A 174 -21.39 -2.59 -3.53
C GLY A 174 -22.39 -1.42 -3.62
N LYS A 175 -22.38 -0.47 -2.67
CA LYS A 175 -23.21 0.76 -2.77
C LYS A 175 -22.46 2.02 -3.20
N ALA A 176 -21.12 2.01 -3.12
CA ALA A 176 -20.29 3.16 -3.47
C ALA A 176 -19.99 3.29 -4.98
N GLU A 177 -20.32 2.29 -5.80
CA GLU A 177 -20.07 2.32 -7.26
C GLU A 177 -21.25 2.88 -8.07
N ASP A 178 -22.43 3.12 -7.46
CA ASP A 178 -23.64 3.59 -8.14
C ASP A 178 -23.96 5.09 -7.92
N ALA A 179 -23.04 5.87 -7.35
CA ALA A 179 -23.27 7.29 -7.00
C ALA A 179 -22.32 8.29 -7.70
N ALA A 180 -21.71 7.92 -8.82
CA ALA A 180 -20.92 8.82 -9.66
C ALA A 180 -21.40 8.80 -11.12
#